data_AF-R3KK01-F1
#
_entry.id   AF-R3KK01-F1
#
_cell.length_a   1.000
_cell.length_b   1.000
_cell.length_c   1.000
_cell.angle_alpha   90.00
_cell.angle_beta   90.00
_cell.angle_gamma   90.00
#
_symmetry.space_group_name_H-M   'P 1'
#
loop_
_entity.id
_entity.type
_entity.pdbx_description
1 polymer ?
#
loop_
_entity_poly.entity_id
_entity_poly.type
_entity_poly.pdbx_seq_one_letter_code
_entity_poly.pdbx_strand_id
1 'polypeptide(L)'
;MEFWAEVTRLSDIYRFTNKEEDLINVMEYMERYIGVSAKNAKHRSELYKLCIPYEDFISSFDLAVWEALETYAGQEKVEHTFKNIVLFRMNLAEKSVWRLYKSNTCDSADKNGISYDSARWNELDSNTCQQKDAGIDIEEAICYKEMLKNYIKKFPKQSKFILLLLQGYTSCEASKLCQWGSNYDEKSRKRAQRTKQHFKKFLNEMLCESL
;
A
#
# COMPACT_ATOMS: atom_id res chain seq x y z
N MET A 1 -18.28 16.41 13.51
CA MET A 1 -17.17 16.76 12.59
C MET A 1 -16.46 15.47 12.23
N GLU A 2 -16.16 15.21 10.96
CA GLU A 2 -15.41 14.00 10.58
C GLU A 2 -14.00 14.04 11.18
N PHE A 3 -13.54 12.95 11.80
CA PHE A 3 -12.24 12.84 12.48
C PHE A 3 -11.09 13.45 11.65
N TRP A 4 -11.01 13.09 10.36
CA TRP A 4 -9.96 13.57 9.48
C TRP A 4 -10.05 15.06 9.14
N ALA A 5 -11.25 15.65 9.16
CA ALA A 5 -11.41 17.08 8.96
C ALA A 5 -10.81 17.86 10.13
N GLU A 6 -11.02 17.38 11.35
CA GLU A 6 -10.44 18.00 12.56
C GLU A 6 -8.92 17.79 12.65
N VAL A 7 -8.44 16.58 12.36
CA VAL A 7 -6.99 16.31 12.26
C VAL A 7 -6.33 17.23 11.23
N THR A 8 -6.97 17.42 10.07
CA THR A 8 -6.45 18.33 9.03
C THR A 8 -6.41 19.76 9.54
N ARG A 9 -7.50 20.24 10.16
CA ARG A 9 -7.59 21.59 10.75
C ARG A 9 -6.48 21.84 11.77
N LEU A 10 -6.25 20.90 12.70
CA LEU A 10 -5.20 21.02 13.71
C LEU A 10 -3.80 20.97 13.09
N SER A 11 -3.58 20.09 12.11
CA SER A 11 -2.29 20.01 11.40
C SER A 11 -1.98 21.27 10.58
N ASP A 12 -3.00 21.92 10.02
CA ASP A 12 -2.86 23.20 9.32
C ASP A 12 -2.46 24.30 10.29
N ILE A 13 -3.10 24.36 11.47
CA ILE A 13 -2.73 25.32 12.53
C ILE A 13 -1.26 25.15 12.91
N TYR A 14 -0.85 23.92 13.24
CA TYR A 14 0.55 23.61 13.57
C TYR A 14 1.50 24.01 12.43
N ARG A 15 1.16 23.74 11.17
CA ARG A 15 1.98 24.16 10.02
C ARG A 15 2.18 25.68 9.95
N PHE A 16 1.20 26.49 10.35
CA PHE A 16 1.32 27.95 10.32
C PHE A 16 2.01 28.52 11.57
N THR A 17 1.80 27.92 12.73
CA THR A 17 2.31 28.44 14.01
C THR A 17 3.68 27.89 14.37
N ASN A 18 3.96 26.65 13.97
CA ASN A 18 5.12 25.84 14.34
C ASN A 18 5.39 25.83 15.86
N LYS A 19 4.31 25.82 16.66
CA LYS A 19 4.40 25.79 18.12
C LYS A 19 4.24 24.37 18.65
N GLU A 20 4.99 24.06 19.69
CA GLU A 20 4.93 22.77 20.38
C GLU A 20 3.53 22.44 20.93
N GLU A 21 2.81 23.45 21.44
CA GLU A 21 1.43 23.26 21.92
C GLU A 21 0.49 22.77 20.81
N ASP A 22 0.63 23.30 19.58
CA ASP A 22 -0.19 22.88 18.45
C ASP A 22 0.19 21.48 17.94
N LEU A 23 1.47 21.09 18.07
CA LEU A 23 1.91 19.72 17.83
C LEU A 23 1.23 18.75 18.82
N ILE A 24 1.29 19.07 20.11
CA ILE A 24 0.69 18.26 21.18
C ILE A 24 -0.81 18.10 20.93
N ASN A 25 -1.51 19.18 20.55
CA ASN A 25 -2.94 19.13 20.22
C ASN A 25 -3.26 18.13 19.10
N VAL A 26 -2.42 18.03 18.05
CA VAL A 26 -2.62 17.02 16.99
C VAL A 26 -2.38 15.62 17.53
N MET A 27 -1.28 15.42 18.28
CA MET A 27 -0.90 14.12 18.83
C MET A 27 -1.98 13.58 19.78
N GLU A 28 -2.48 14.40 20.71
CA GLU A 28 -3.56 14.04 21.63
C GLU A 28 -4.86 13.69 20.87
N TYR A 29 -5.21 14.48 19.85
CA TYR A 29 -6.39 14.18 19.04
C TYR A 29 -6.26 12.86 18.26
N MET A 30 -5.05 12.52 17.84
CA MET A 30 -4.74 11.27 17.14
C MET A 30 -4.53 10.05 18.06
N GLU A 31 -4.31 10.24 19.36
CA GLU A 31 -3.96 9.18 20.32
C GLU A 31 -4.89 7.96 20.21
N ARG A 32 -6.21 8.20 20.19
CA ARG A 32 -7.19 7.11 20.07
C ARG A 32 -7.04 6.34 18.76
N TYR A 33 -6.77 7.03 17.65
CA TYR A 33 -6.59 6.41 16.34
C TYR A 33 -5.31 5.57 16.29
N ILE A 34 -4.21 6.10 16.84
CA ILE A 34 -2.93 5.42 16.95
C ILE A 34 -3.08 4.17 17.82
N GLY A 35 -3.73 4.30 18.99
CA GLY A 35 -4.01 3.18 19.89
C GLY A 35 -4.85 2.07 19.27
N VAL A 36 -5.90 2.39 18.52
CA VAL A 36 -6.69 1.39 17.78
C VAL A 36 -5.84 0.73 16.70
N SER A 37 -5.03 1.50 15.98
CA SER A 37 -4.15 0.98 14.94
C SER A 37 -3.10 0.01 15.51
N ALA A 38 -2.48 0.35 16.64
CA ALA A 38 -1.49 -0.48 17.33
C ALA A 38 -2.13 -1.77 17.88
N LYS A 39 -3.34 -1.71 18.45
CA LYS A 39 -4.09 -2.90 18.87
C LYS A 39 -4.38 -3.83 17.70
N ASN A 40 -4.78 -3.27 16.56
CA ASN A 40 -5.03 -4.05 15.35
C ASN A 40 -3.74 -4.70 14.81
N ALA A 41 -2.61 -3.99 14.84
CA ALA A 41 -1.31 -4.52 14.42
C ALA A 41 -0.83 -5.66 15.34
N LYS A 42 -0.95 -5.48 16.66
CA LYS A 42 -0.70 -6.54 17.66
C LYS A 42 -1.57 -7.76 17.44
N HIS A 43 -2.88 -7.55 17.23
CA HIS A 43 -3.79 -8.66 16.96
C HIS A 43 -3.40 -9.41 15.67
N ARG A 44 -2.99 -8.69 14.62
CA ARG A 44 -2.44 -9.32 13.41
C ARG A 44 -1.19 -10.14 13.75
N SER A 45 -0.26 -9.61 14.53
CA SER A 45 0.98 -10.34 14.86
C SER A 45 0.67 -11.65 15.60
N GLU A 46 -0.26 -11.63 16.55
CA GLU A 46 -0.76 -12.83 17.24
C GLU A 46 -1.31 -13.88 16.27
N LEU A 47 -2.07 -13.47 15.24
CA LEU A 47 -2.58 -14.38 14.20
C LEU A 47 -1.46 -15.05 13.39
N TYR A 48 -0.36 -14.33 13.14
CA TYR A 48 0.83 -14.88 12.49
C TYR A 48 1.79 -15.57 13.47
N LYS A 49 1.38 -15.78 14.74
CA LYS A 49 2.20 -16.37 15.80
C LYS A 49 3.50 -15.61 16.08
N LEU A 50 3.55 -14.35 15.67
CA LEU A 50 4.58 -13.37 15.99
C LEU A 50 4.05 -12.57 17.18
N CYS A 51 4.43 -12.94 18.39
CA CYS A 51 3.99 -12.25 19.61
C CYS A 51 4.73 -10.91 19.78
N ILE A 52 4.45 -9.95 18.88
CA ILE A 52 5.01 -8.60 18.93
C ILE A 52 4.29 -7.79 20.03
N PRO A 53 5.02 -7.13 20.94
CA PRO A 53 4.44 -6.26 21.96
C PRO A 53 3.59 -5.13 21.36
N TYR A 54 2.55 -4.72 22.10
CA TYR A 54 1.74 -3.56 21.72
C TYR A 54 2.57 -2.26 21.74
N GLU A 55 3.49 -2.20 22.70
CA GLU A 55 4.36 -1.09 23.03
C GLU A 55 5.26 -0.71 21.84
N ASP A 56 5.72 -1.70 21.07
CA ASP A 56 6.55 -1.41 19.90
C ASP A 56 5.74 -0.82 18.74
N PHE A 57 4.50 -1.27 18.56
CA PHE A 57 3.61 -0.69 17.56
C PHE A 57 3.21 0.73 17.93
N ILE A 58 2.83 0.98 19.18
CA ILE A 58 2.39 2.31 19.61
C ILE A 58 3.55 3.32 19.53
N SER A 59 4.73 3.00 20.05
CA SER A 59 5.88 3.92 19.99
C SER A 59 6.32 4.20 18.55
N SER A 60 6.30 3.19 17.68
CA SER A 60 6.62 3.37 16.25
C SER A 60 5.57 4.24 15.54
N PHE A 61 4.29 4.10 15.89
CA PHE A 61 3.23 4.93 15.32
C PHE A 61 3.26 6.37 15.82
N ASP A 62 3.51 6.60 17.11
CA ASP A 62 3.64 7.96 17.65
C ASP A 62 4.79 8.71 16.95
N LEU A 63 5.95 8.06 16.80
CA LEU A 63 7.07 8.61 16.06
C LEU A 63 6.69 8.93 14.61
N ALA A 64 6.00 8.01 13.94
CA ALA A 64 5.60 8.18 12.55
C ALA A 64 4.61 9.33 12.33
N VAL A 65 3.72 9.57 13.29
CA VAL A 65 2.76 10.70 13.27
C VAL A 65 3.50 12.01 13.51
N TRP A 66 4.42 12.05 14.47
CA TRP A 66 5.27 13.22 14.69
C TRP A 66 6.08 13.57 13.43
N GLU A 67 6.80 12.60 12.85
CA GLU A 67 7.54 12.82 11.60
C GLU A 67 6.64 13.23 10.43
N ALA A 68 5.40 12.73 10.38
CA ALA A 68 4.43 13.14 9.37
C ALA A 68 4.05 14.61 9.51
N LEU A 69 3.93 15.11 10.75
CA LEU A 69 3.63 16.51 11.04
C LEU A 69 4.78 17.41 10.63
N GLU A 70 6.01 17.05 11.00
CA GLU A 70 7.22 17.78 10.60
C GLU A 70 7.35 17.82 9.06
N THR A 71 7.09 16.69 8.39
CA THR A 71 7.11 16.62 6.93
C THR A 71 6.04 17.51 6.30
N TYR A 72 4.84 17.55 6.89
CA TYR A 72 3.73 18.36 6.39
C TYR A 72 3.98 19.86 6.61
N ALA A 73 4.49 20.23 7.78
CA ALA A 73 4.85 21.60 8.13
C ALA A 73 5.97 22.14 7.22
N GLY A 74 6.96 21.30 6.89
CA GLY A 74 8.07 21.64 6.00
C GLY A 74 7.71 21.80 4.51
N GLN A 75 6.47 21.53 4.09
CA GLN A 75 6.06 21.74 2.70
C GLN A 75 5.93 23.23 2.38
N GLU A 76 6.67 23.74 1.39
CA GLU A 76 6.50 25.13 0.92
C GLU A 76 5.10 25.36 0.31
N LYS A 77 4.61 24.37 -0.45
CA LYS A 77 3.25 24.30 -1.01
C LYS A 77 2.62 22.98 -0.61
N VAL A 78 1.32 22.98 -0.30
CA VAL A 78 0.59 21.76 0.07
C VAL A 78 0.39 20.89 -1.16
N GLU A 79 1.37 20.01 -1.41
CA GLU A 79 1.31 19.01 -2.50
C GLU A 79 0.61 17.74 -2.05
N HIS A 80 0.73 17.41 -0.76
CA HIS A 80 0.14 16.22 -0.16
C HIS A 80 -0.59 16.60 1.12
N THR A 81 -1.81 16.09 1.27
CA THR A 81 -2.58 16.30 2.51
C THR A 81 -1.92 15.57 3.67
N PHE A 82 -2.01 16.15 4.88
CA PHE A 82 -1.48 15.53 6.08
C PHE A 82 -1.98 14.07 6.25
N LYS A 83 -3.27 13.83 5.96
CA LYS A 83 -3.86 12.48 5.95
C LYS A 83 -3.07 11.48 5.09
N ASN A 84 -2.67 11.86 3.89
CA ASN A 84 -1.95 10.96 3.00
C ASN A 84 -0.54 10.64 3.55
N ILE A 85 0.14 11.68 4.06
CA ILE A 85 1.49 11.55 4.63
C ILE A 85 1.46 10.64 5.86
N VAL A 86 0.54 10.90 6.79
CA VAL A 86 0.47 10.15 8.06
C VAL A 86 0.07 8.69 7.83
N LEU A 87 -0.89 8.42 6.96
CA LEU A 87 -1.28 7.04 6.63
C LEU A 87 -0.13 6.27 5.97
N PHE A 88 0.63 6.92 5.09
CA PHE A 88 1.79 6.32 4.46
C PHE A 88 2.90 6.02 5.49
N ARG A 89 3.25 7.00 6.33
CA ARG A 89 4.29 6.83 7.36
C ARG A 89 3.90 5.79 8.41
N MET A 90 2.66 5.78 8.89
CA MET A 90 2.19 4.74 9.82
C MET A 90 2.27 3.34 9.19
N ASN A 91 1.99 3.19 7.88
CA ASN A 91 2.14 1.90 7.20
C ASN A 91 3.60 1.44 7.14
N LEU A 92 4.54 2.35 6.89
CA LEU A 92 5.97 2.06 6.93
C LEU A 92 6.43 1.69 8.33
N ALA A 93 6.00 2.46 9.34
CA ALA A 93 6.30 2.23 10.74
C ALA A 93 5.82 0.86 11.22
N GLU A 94 4.63 0.43 10.79
CA GLU A 94 4.13 -0.92 11.08
C GLU A 94 5.12 -1.95 10.52
N LYS A 95 5.39 -1.90 9.21
CA LYS A 95 6.31 -2.84 8.53
C LYS A 95 7.70 -2.86 9.17
N SER A 96 8.19 -1.70 9.62
CA SER A 96 9.46 -1.61 10.34
C SER A 96 9.44 -2.40 11.64
N VAL A 97 8.35 -2.32 12.42
CA VAL A 97 8.18 -3.14 13.63
C VAL A 97 8.16 -4.64 13.29
N TRP A 98 7.40 -5.05 12.27
CA TRP A 98 7.39 -6.45 11.83
C TRP A 98 8.79 -6.97 11.47
N ARG A 99 9.64 -6.15 10.87
CA ARG A 99 11.02 -6.52 10.51
C ARG A 99 11.93 -6.77 11.71
N LEU A 100 11.63 -6.22 12.88
CA LEU A 100 12.43 -6.41 14.09
C LEU A 100 12.23 -7.80 14.72
N TYR A 101 11.10 -8.45 14.42
CA TYR A 101 10.69 -9.69 15.07
C TYR A 101 10.84 -10.91 14.15
N LYS A 102 11.34 -12.02 14.73
CA LYS A 102 11.59 -13.29 14.01
C LYS A 102 10.30 -14.09 13.86
N SER A 103 10.10 -14.72 12.70
CA SER A 103 9.01 -15.66 12.46
C SER A 103 9.55 -17.10 12.40
N ASN A 104 8.91 -18.02 13.13
CA ASN A 104 9.21 -19.45 12.99
C ASN A 104 8.45 -19.96 11.76
N THR A 105 9.16 -20.14 10.65
CA THR A 105 8.62 -20.73 9.42
C THR A 105 8.77 -22.25 9.46
N CYS A 106 7.72 -22.97 9.09
CA CYS A 106 7.72 -24.43 8.96
C CYS A 106 8.42 -24.92 7.67
N ASP A 107 9.25 -24.08 7.03
CA ASP A 107 9.90 -24.39 5.75
C ASP A 107 11.21 -25.14 6.00
N SER A 108 11.36 -26.30 5.36
CA SER A 108 12.56 -27.15 5.46
C SER A 108 13.80 -26.57 4.78
N ALA A 109 13.66 -25.42 4.10
CA ALA A 109 14.75 -24.67 3.49
C ALA A 109 15.46 -23.74 4.49
N ASP A 110 14.83 -23.40 5.62
CA ASP A 110 15.38 -22.47 6.61
C ASP A 110 16.24 -23.24 7.62
N LYS A 111 17.53 -22.86 7.76
CA LYS A 111 18.45 -23.50 8.70
C LYS A 111 17.93 -23.32 10.14
N ASN A 112 17.43 -24.39 10.73
CA ASN A 112 16.79 -24.47 12.06
C ASN A 112 15.34 -23.91 12.15
N GLY A 113 14.62 -23.71 11.03
CA GLY A 113 13.21 -23.26 11.05
C GLY A 113 12.99 -21.84 11.59
N ILE A 114 14.04 -21.01 11.57
CA ILE A 114 14.03 -19.62 12.00
C ILE A 114 14.27 -18.75 10.77
N SER A 115 13.27 -17.95 10.38
CA SER A 115 13.39 -16.94 9.34
C SER A 115 13.26 -15.54 9.96
N TYR A 116 14.04 -14.60 9.45
CA TYR A 116 13.80 -13.19 9.67
C TYR A 116 13.06 -12.66 8.43
N ASP A 117 11.96 -11.94 8.59
CA ASP A 117 11.33 -11.26 7.44
C ASP A 117 12.29 -10.22 6.81
N SER A 118 13.27 -9.73 7.57
CA SER A 118 14.38 -8.93 7.04
C SER A 118 15.29 -9.71 6.09
N ALA A 119 15.41 -11.04 6.24
CA ALA A 119 16.21 -11.89 5.37
C ALA A 119 15.46 -12.30 4.09
N ARG A 120 14.12 -12.42 4.12
CA ARG A 120 13.33 -12.74 2.92
C ARG A 120 13.17 -11.56 1.94
N TRP A 121 13.34 -10.32 2.42
CA TRP A 121 13.33 -9.12 1.57
C TRP A 121 14.73 -8.61 1.21
N ASN A 122 15.78 -9.12 1.86
CA ASN A 122 17.18 -8.83 1.54
C ASN A 122 17.84 -10.06 0.89
N GLU A 123 17.45 -10.41 -0.33
CA GLU A 123 18.47 -10.88 -1.27
C GLU A 123 19.28 -9.66 -1.73
N LEU A 124 20.09 -9.15 -0.81
CA LEU A 124 21.11 -8.10 -1.02
C LEU A 124 22.42 -8.72 -1.54
N ASP A 125 22.37 -9.96 -2.02
CA ASP A 125 23.48 -10.65 -2.68
C ASP A 125 23.20 -10.83 -4.19
N SER A 126 22.55 -9.83 -4.79
CA SER A 126 22.72 -9.59 -6.22
C SER A 126 23.51 -8.30 -6.38
N ASN A 127 24.69 -8.41 -7.00
CA ASN A 127 25.55 -7.31 -7.46
C ASN A 127 24.88 -6.45 -8.57
N THR A 128 23.60 -6.13 -8.39
CA THR A 128 22.74 -5.42 -9.34
C THR A 128 21.85 -4.43 -8.59
N CYS A 129 22.43 -3.64 -7.68
CA CYS A 129 21.81 -2.37 -7.30
C CYS A 129 22.12 -1.34 -8.40
N GLN A 130 21.45 -1.47 -9.55
CA GLN A 130 21.18 -0.29 -10.35
C GLN A 130 20.04 0.43 -9.65
N GLN A 131 20.35 1.56 -9.02
CA GLN A 131 19.36 2.54 -8.62
C GLN A 131 18.54 2.90 -9.87
N LYS A 132 17.38 2.29 -10.06
CA LYS A 132 16.36 2.85 -10.93
C LYS A 132 15.61 3.88 -10.09
N ASP A 133 15.77 5.14 -10.46
CA ASP A 133 15.02 6.25 -9.91
C ASP A 133 13.54 5.87 -9.74
N ALA A 134 12.97 6.21 -8.58
CA ALA A 134 11.54 6.11 -8.31
C ALA A 134 10.72 7.19 -9.05
N GLY A 135 11.27 7.76 -10.12
CA GLY A 135 10.50 8.51 -11.10
C GLY A 135 9.67 7.50 -11.88
N ILE A 136 8.35 7.69 -11.92
CA ILE A 136 7.54 7.07 -12.97
C ILE A 136 8.17 7.54 -14.27
N ASP A 137 8.83 6.64 -15.00
CA ASP A 137 9.29 6.93 -16.34
C ASP A 137 8.05 7.34 -17.15
N ILE A 138 8.02 8.64 -17.51
CA ILE A 138 6.88 9.24 -18.20
C ILE A 138 6.66 8.51 -19.53
N GLU A 139 7.73 8.03 -20.16
CA GLU A 139 7.67 7.25 -21.39
C GLU A 139 7.00 5.90 -21.14
N GLU A 140 7.34 5.22 -20.04
CA GLU A 140 6.72 3.95 -19.64
C GLU A 140 5.22 4.13 -19.32
N ALA A 141 4.87 5.22 -18.63
CA ALA A 141 3.46 5.55 -18.33
C ALA A 141 2.64 5.89 -19.59
N ILE A 142 3.24 6.61 -20.55
CA ILE A 142 2.63 6.87 -21.86
C ILE A 142 2.42 5.56 -22.61
N CYS A 143 3.43 4.69 -22.64
CA CYS A 143 3.37 3.39 -23.30
C CYS A 143 2.25 2.50 -22.73
N TYR A 144 2.16 2.35 -21.41
CA TYR A 144 1.08 1.59 -20.78
C TYR A 144 -0.32 2.16 -21.09
N LYS A 145 -0.45 3.49 -21.16
CA LYS A 145 -1.72 4.15 -21.49
C LYS A 145 -2.14 3.86 -22.94
N GLU A 146 -1.20 3.81 -23.87
CA GLU A 146 -1.46 3.46 -25.26
C GLU A 146 -1.82 1.98 -25.43
N MET A 147 -1.07 1.09 -24.79
CA MET A 147 -1.37 -0.35 -24.78
C MET A 147 -2.77 -0.62 -24.23
N LEU A 148 -3.17 0.07 -23.15
CA LEU A 148 -4.50 -0.05 -22.59
C LEU A 148 -5.58 0.46 -23.56
N LYS A 149 -5.37 1.60 -24.22
CA LYS A 149 -6.28 2.10 -25.26
C LYS A 149 -6.45 1.10 -26.40
N ASN A 150 -5.35 0.50 -26.86
CA ASN A 150 -5.37 -0.51 -27.91
C ASN A 150 -6.14 -1.77 -27.47
N TYR A 151 -5.94 -2.21 -26.24
CA TYR A 151 -6.70 -3.33 -25.66
C TYR A 151 -8.20 -3.03 -25.59
N ILE A 152 -8.59 -1.82 -25.15
CA ILE A 152 -9.99 -1.40 -25.08
C ILE A 152 -10.63 -1.40 -26.48
N LYS A 153 -9.92 -0.89 -27.49
CA LYS A 153 -10.38 -0.84 -28.88
C LYS A 153 -10.59 -2.24 -29.45
N LYS A 154 -9.65 -3.16 -29.18
CA LYS A 154 -9.69 -4.54 -29.71
C LYS A 154 -10.66 -5.45 -28.95
N PHE A 155 -10.84 -5.24 -27.65
CA PHE A 155 -11.60 -6.14 -26.77
C PHE A 155 -12.53 -5.39 -25.78
N PRO A 156 -13.55 -4.66 -26.26
CA PRO A 156 -14.38 -3.77 -25.43
C PRO A 156 -15.18 -4.50 -24.32
N LYS A 157 -15.55 -5.77 -24.54
CA LYS A 157 -16.31 -6.55 -23.55
C LYS A 157 -15.44 -7.03 -22.38
N GLN A 158 -14.19 -7.38 -22.67
CA GLN A 158 -13.20 -7.86 -21.70
C GLN A 158 -12.51 -6.71 -20.97
N SER A 159 -12.34 -5.57 -21.66
CA SER A 159 -11.65 -4.40 -21.13
C SER A 159 -12.36 -3.76 -19.95
N LYS A 160 -13.70 -3.79 -19.89
CA LYS A 160 -14.48 -3.30 -18.73
C LYS A 160 -13.97 -3.88 -17.41
N PHE A 161 -13.68 -5.18 -17.38
CA PHE A 161 -13.18 -5.85 -16.18
C PHE A 161 -11.76 -5.37 -15.81
N ILE A 162 -10.87 -5.23 -16.80
CA ILE A 162 -9.50 -4.75 -16.58
C ILE A 162 -9.49 -3.30 -16.10
N LEU A 163 -10.35 -2.44 -16.64
CA LEU A 163 -10.49 -1.05 -16.21
C LEU A 163 -10.93 -0.92 -14.76
N LEU A 164 -11.87 -1.76 -14.32
CA LEU A 164 -12.28 -1.80 -12.93
C LEU A 164 -11.13 -2.24 -12.01
N LEU A 165 -10.32 -3.21 -12.41
CA LEU A 165 -9.13 -3.58 -11.63
C LEU A 165 -8.13 -2.42 -11.51
N LEU A 166 -7.91 -1.66 -12.59
CA LEU A 166 -7.02 -0.49 -12.59
C LEU A 166 -7.56 0.65 -11.71
N GLN A 167 -8.88 0.77 -11.55
CA GLN A 167 -9.51 1.71 -10.63
C GLN A 167 -9.49 1.25 -9.16
N GLY A 168 -8.91 0.08 -8.87
CA GLY A 168 -8.76 -0.45 -7.51
C GLY A 168 -9.85 -1.41 -7.05
N TYR A 169 -10.80 -1.79 -7.92
CA TYR A 169 -11.82 -2.77 -7.56
C TYR A 169 -11.22 -4.17 -7.44
N THR A 170 -11.70 -4.95 -6.48
CA THR A 170 -11.37 -6.36 -6.36
C THR A 170 -11.96 -7.16 -7.52
N SER A 171 -11.42 -8.36 -7.78
CA SER A 171 -11.97 -9.23 -8.84
C SER A 171 -13.42 -9.67 -8.57
N CYS A 172 -13.82 -9.73 -7.29
CA CYS A 172 -15.21 -9.96 -6.89
C CYS A 172 -16.11 -8.79 -7.29
N GLU A 173 -15.77 -7.57 -6.87
CA GLU A 173 -16.55 -6.36 -7.19
C GLU A 173 -16.61 -6.10 -8.70
N ALA A 174 -15.47 -6.21 -9.39
CA ALA A 174 -15.40 -6.05 -10.83
C ALA A 174 -16.28 -7.07 -11.57
N SER A 175 -16.32 -8.33 -11.10
CA SER A 175 -17.17 -9.36 -11.72
C SER A 175 -18.66 -9.07 -11.57
N LYS A 176 -19.07 -8.51 -10.42
CA LYS A 176 -20.47 -8.11 -10.15
C LYS A 176 -20.86 -6.94 -11.05
N LEU A 177 -20.01 -5.93 -11.18
CA LEU A 177 -20.21 -4.78 -12.08
C LEU A 177 -20.17 -5.15 -13.58
N CYS A 178 -19.47 -6.23 -13.92
CA CYS A 178 -19.50 -6.85 -15.24
C CYS A 178 -20.68 -7.81 -15.45
N GLN A 179 -21.55 -8.00 -14.44
CA GLN A 179 -22.72 -8.89 -14.48
C GLN A 179 -22.35 -10.34 -14.84
N TRP A 180 -21.22 -10.83 -14.34
CA TRP A 180 -20.77 -12.21 -14.60
C TRP A 180 -21.40 -13.24 -13.65
N GLY A 181 -21.98 -12.78 -12.54
CA GLY A 181 -22.68 -13.59 -11.55
C GLY A 181 -22.90 -12.79 -10.26
N SER A 182 -23.83 -13.25 -9.41
CA SER A 182 -24.21 -12.56 -8.17
C SER A 182 -23.19 -12.74 -7.04
N ASN A 183 -22.54 -13.90 -6.95
CA ASN A 183 -21.73 -14.30 -5.78
C ASN A 183 -20.27 -14.66 -6.08
N TYR A 184 -19.70 -14.16 -7.19
CA TYR A 184 -18.33 -14.49 -7.61
C TYR A 184 -18.04 -16.01 -7.56
N ASP A 185 -18.95 -16.77 -8.16
CA ASP A 185 -18.93 -18.22 -8.22
C ASP A 185 -17.72 -18.77 -9.00
N GLU A 186 -17.56 -20.09 -9.04
CA GLU A 186 -16.46 -20.73 -9.77
C GLU A 186 -16.39 -20.31 -11.24
N LYS A 187 -17.55 -20.15 -11.89
CA LYS A 187 -17.63 -19.68 -13.28
C LYS A 187 -17.11 -18.25 -13.42
N SER A 188 -17.52 -17.34 -12.53
CA SER A 188 -17.03 -15.95 -12.50
C SER A 188 -15.53 -15.88 -12.22
N ARG A 189 -15.01 -16.72 -11.31
CA ARG A 189 -13.57 -16.82 -11.00
C ARG A 189 -12.77 -17.29 -12.21
N LYS A 190 -13.19 -18.37 -12.87
CA LYS A 190 -12.52 -18.85 -14.10
C LYS A 190 -12.58 -17.82 -15.22
N ARG A 191 -13.70 -17.10 -15.36
CA ARG A 191 -13.82 -16.02 -16.34
C ARG A 191 -12.87 -14.85 -16.03
N ALA A 192 -12.79 -14.42 -14.78
CA ALA A 192 -11.84 -13.40 -14.34
C ALA A 192 -10.38 -13.81 -14.61
N GLN A 193 -10.02 -15.05 -14.29
CA GLN A 193 -8.70 -15.61 -14.58
C GLN A 193 -8.39 -15.57 -16.09
N ARG A 194 -9.31 -16.07 -16.93
CA ARG A 194 -9.15 -16.06 -18.39
C ARG A 194 -9.00 -14.63 -18.94
N THR A 195 -9.76 -13.67 -18.43
CA THR A 195 -9.67 -12.27 -18.83
C THR A 195 -8.30 -11.65 -18.47
N LYS A 196 -7.77 -11.96 -17.28
CA LYS A 196 -6.42 -11.52 -16.88
C LYS A 196 -5.32 -12.16 -17.73
N GLN A 197 -5.42 -13.46 -17.99
CA GLN A 197 -4.48 -14.18 -18.85
C GLN A 197 -4.51 -13.65 -20.28
N HIS A 198 -5.70 -13.35 -20.81
CA HIS A 198 -5.87 -12.76 -22.12
C HIS A 198 -5.23 -11.37 -22.20
N PHE A 199 -5.44 -10.52 -21.20
CA PHE A 199 -4.79 -9.20 -21.14
C PHE A 199 -3.26 -9.32 -21.06
N LYS A 200 -2.74 -10.23 -20.22
CA LYS A 200 -1.30 -10.50 -20.14
C LYS A 200 -0.72 -10.95 -21.48
N LYS A 201 -1.42 -11.86 -22.17
CA LYS A 201 -1.01 -12.32 -23.50
C LYS A 201 -0.96 -11.17 -24.51
N PHE A 202 -1.98 -10.31 -24.51
CA PHE A 202 -2.02 -9.12 -25.37
C PHE A 202 -0.86 -8.15 -25.09
N LEU A 203 -0.54 -7.90 -23.82
CA LEU A 203 0.59 -7.03 -23.45
C LEU A 203 1.92 -7.62 -23.94
N ASN A 204 2.12 -8.92 -23.77
CA ASN A 204 3.34 -9.59 -24.24
C ASN A 204 3.48 -9.56 -25.77
N GLU A 205 2.38 -9.74 -26.52
CA GLU A 205 2.39 -9.63 -27.99
C GLU A 205 2.80 -8.21 -28.43
N MET A 206 2.26 -7.17 -27.79
CA MET A 206 2.59 -5.77 -28.07
C MET A 206 4.04 -5.39 -27.69
N LEU A 207 4.59 -5.99 -26.64
CA LEU A 207 5.99 -5.78 -26.24
C LEU A 207 6.97 -6.53 -27.16
N CYS A 208 6.59 -7.67 -27.70
CA CYS A 208 7.41 -8.38 -28.69
C CYS A 208 7.37 -7.76 -30.09
N GLU A 209 6.32 -7.01 -30.44
CA GLU A 209 6.22 -6.25 -31.71
C GLU A 209 7.00 -4.92 -31.69
N SER A 210 7.49 -4.50 -30.52
CA SER A 210 8.26 -3.25 -30.32
C SER A 210 9.77 -3.46 -30.13
N LEU A 211 10.24 -4.71 -30.28
CA LEU A 211 11.65 -5.11 -30.38
C LEU A 211 11.97 -5.56 -31.82
#